data_AF-A0A4Q3DNB0-F1
#
_entry.id   AF-A0A4Q3DNB0-F1
#
_cell.length_a   1.000
_cell.length_b   1.000
_cell.length_c   1.000
_cell.angle_alpha   90.00
_cell.angle_beta   90.00
_cell.angle_gamma   90.00
#
_symmetry.space_group_name_H-M   'P 1'
#
loop_
_entity.id
_entity.type
_entity.pdbx_description
1 polymer ?
#
loop_
_entity_poly.entity_id
_entity_poly.type
_entity_poly.pdbx_seq_one_letter_code
_entity_poly.pdbx_strand_id
1 'polypeptide(L)'
;MRIVSFLAFAGLMATPAVAQSVESYGDDWYRAPFWSGEYPAGFTVLKDTVVQLRPALSPTAAKTVDCPLPAKATYQQWNGARVEAEGLHFVSFTEIDEMEVTAALDTSLFRNDDGTSVDVGFKPGDKWRYLAYFGEGAFLMEYDGVRYEGDQGLMEVSKSLQPGERGYEQWLRINCANNQWGWLFFGDIVQDDITFTGPNIVEYGRSADLE
;
A
#
# COMPACT_ATOMS: atom_id res chain seq x y z
N MET A 1 -63.89 41.82 -7.57
CA MET A 1 -63.45 40.42 -7.74
C MET A 1 -61.99 40.46 -8.20
N ARG A 2 -61.03 40.26 -7.29
CA ARG A 2 -59.59 40.27 -7.59
C ARG A 2 -59.07 38.85 -7.49
N ILE A 3 -58.47 38.36 -8.56
CA ILE A 3 -57.84 37.04 -8.66
C ILE A 3 -56.47 37.14 -7.98
N VAL A 4 -56.22 36.27 -7.00
CA VAL A 4 -54.90 36.11 -6.37
C VAL A 4 -54.25 34.90 -7.05
N SER A 5 -53.20 35.14 -7.82
CA SER A 5 -52.35 34.09 -8.38
C SER A 5 -51.35 33.63 -7.32
N PHE A 6 -51.40 32.35 -6.95
CA PHE A 6 -50.34 31.70 -6.18
C PHE A 6 -49.27 31.19 -7.15
N LEU A 7 -48.07 31.75 -7.10
CA LEU A 7 -46.87 31.09 -7.64
C LEU A 7 -46.40 30.05 -6.64
N ALA A 8 -46.44 28.78 -7.03
CA ALA A 8 -45.79 27.69 -6.30
C ALA A 8 -44.30 27.68 -6.67
N PHE A 9 -43.43 27.99 -5.69
CA PHE A 9 -42.00 27.81 -5.80
C PHE A 9 -41.69 26.32 -5.58
N ALA A 10 -41.34 25.60 -6.65
CA ALA A 10 -40.81 24.25 -6.55
C ALA A 10 -39.35 24.33 -6.07
N GLY A 11 -39.13 24.04 -4.78
CA GLY A 11 -37.79 23.92 -4.22
C GLY A 11 -37.08 22.67 -4.78
N LEU A 12 -35.96 22.88 -5.46
CA LEU A 12 -35.02 21.80 -5.78
C LEU A 12 -34.48 21.24 -4.46
N MET A 13 -34.90 20.03 -4.08
CA MET A 13 -34.22 19.30 -3.01
C MET A 13 -32.89 18.79 -3.56
N ALA A 14 -31.79 19.36 -3.10
CA ALA A 14 -30.47 18.77 -3.31
C ALA A 14 -30.41 17.44 -2.55
N THR A 15 -30.28 16.34 -3.26
CA THR A 15 -30.02 15.03 -2.65
C THR A 15 -28.64 15.06 -1.98
N PRO A 16 -28.51 14.62 -0.72
CA PRO A 16 -27.20 14.51 -0.09
C PRO A 16 -26.38 13.49 -0.88
N ALA A 17 -25.19 13.89 -1.33
CA ALA A 17 -24.23 12.97 -1.92
C ALA A 17 -23.86 11.95 -0.84
N VAL A 18 -24.19 10.68 -1.08
CA VAL A 18 -23.67 9.58 -0.29
C VAL A 18 -22.15 9.60 -0.48
N ALA A 19 -21.40 9.88 0.60
CA ALA A 19 -19.96 9.70 0.60
C ALA A 19 -19.68 8.21 0.35
N GLN A 20 -19.27 7.87 -0.87
CA GLN A 20 -18.80 6.53 -1.18
C GLN A 20 -17.61 6.22 -0.27
N SER A 21 -17.65 5.07 0.40
CA SER A 21 -16.55 4.58 1.23
C SER A 21 -15.25 4.55 0.41
N VAL A 22 -14.22 5.20 0.94
CA VAL A 22 -12.95 5.54 0.28
C VAL A 22 -11.90 4.40 0.39
N GLU A 23 -12.34 3.16 0.63
CA GLU A 23 -11.46 1.99 0.54
C GLU A 23 -12.10 0.96 -0.40
N SER A 24 -11.41 0.68 -1.51
CA SER A 24 -11.84 -0.26 -2.55
C SER A 24 -11.35 -1.69 -2.34
N TYR A 25 -10.57 -1.92 -1.29
CA TYR A 25 -10.04 -3.23 -0.94
C TYR A 25 -11.00 -3.91 0.03
N GLY A 26 -11.26 -5.20 -0.20
CA GLY A 26 -12.09 -6.02 0.68
C GLY A 26 -11.32 -6.51 1.92
N ASP A 27 -12.03 -7.22 2.80
CA ASP A 27 -11.47 -7.84 4.01
C ASP A 27 -10.47 -8.98 3.70
N ASP A 28 -10.39 -9.39 2.44
CA ASP A 28 -9.43 -10.33 1.88
C ASP A 28 -8.08 -9.69 1.54
N TRP A 29 -7.91 -8.38 1.78
CA TRP A 29 -6.64 -7.67 1.61
C TRP A 29 -6.10 -7.14 2.92
N TYR A 30 -4.78 -7.24 3.12
CA TYR A 30 -4.07 -6.62 4.22
C TYR A 30 -3.42 -5.31 3.77
N ARG A 31 -3.68 -4.23 4.52
CA ARG A 31 -3.05 -2.92 4.31
C ARG A 31 -1.81 -2.76 5.18
N ALA A 32 -0.63 -2.76 4.56
CA ALA A 32 0.64 -2.47 5.22
C ALA A 32 1.02 -0.98 5.09
N PRO A 33 1.54 -0.33 6.15
CA PRO A 33 1.96 1.08 6.11
C PRO A 33 3.37 1.27 5.50
N PHE A 34 3.76 0.39 4.58
CA PHE A 34 5.05 0.39 3.89
C PHE A 34 4.93 -0.37 2.56
N TRP A 35 5.94 -0.25 1.71
CA TRP A 35 6.12 -1.16 0.58
C TRP A 35 7.02 -2.32 1.00
N SER A 36 6.53 -3.53 0.75
CA SER A 36 7.20 -4.79 1.03
C SER A 36 8.44 -4.98 0.13
N GLY A 37 9.40 -5.77 0.61
CA GLY A 37 10.59 -6.16 -0.15
C GLY A 37 11.90 -5.78 0.55
N GLU A 38 12.94 -6.61 0.36
CA GLU A 38 14.30 -6.32 0.83
C GLU A 38 14.83 -5.02 0.22
N TYR A 39 14.53 -4.79 -1.06
CA TYR A 39 14.70 -3.51 -1.75
C TYR A 39 13.32 -3.06 -2.22
N PRO A 40 12.56 -2.34 -1.38
CA PRO A 40 11.24 -1.85 -1.73
C PRO A 40 11.29 -1.05 -3.01
N ALA A 41 10.28 -1.24 -3.86
CA ALA A 41 10.18 -0.56 -5.14
C ALA A 41 10.24 0.97 -5.00
N GLY A 42 10.44 1.65 -6.12
CA GLY A 42 10.51 3.10 -6.18
C GLY A 42 10.71 3.57 -7.61
N PHE A 43 10.80 4.87 -7.79
CA PHE A 43 11.12 5.45 -9.08
C PHE A 43 11.86 6.78 -8.93
N THR A 44 12.63 7.11 -9.95
CA THR A 44 13.33 8.39 -10.07
C THR A 44 12.83 9.13 -11.30
N VAL A 45 12.51 10.41 -11.14
CA VAL A 45 12.04 11.28 -12.22
C VAL A 45 13.23 11.81 -13.00
N LEU A 46 13.30 11.56 -14.31
CA LEU A 46 14.44 11.98 -15.14
C LEU A 46 14.28 13.39 -15.73
N LYS A 47 13.04 13.85 -15.87
CA LYS A 47 12.69 15.19 -16.36
C LYS A 47 11.41 15.68 -15.67
N ASP A 48 11.26 16.99 -15.53
CA ASP A 48 10.05 17.58 -14.97
C ASP A 48 8.80 17.04 -15.68
N THR A 49 7.82 16.62 -14.90
CA THR A 49 6.61 15.99 -15.44
C THR A 49 5.41 16.28 -14.55
N VAL A 50 4.22 15.98 -15.05
CA VAL A 50 2.97 16.04 -14.28
C VAL A 50 2.34 14.65 -14.32
N VAL A 51 2.10 14.08 -13.14
CA VAL A 51 1.34 12.84 -13.00
C VAL A 51 -0.08 13.14 -12.52
N GLN A 52 -1.04 12.31 -12.91
CA GLN A 52 -2.40 12.43 -12.40
C GLN A 52 -2.63 11.46 -11.24
N LEU A 53 -2.90 12.01 -10.07
CA LEU A 53 -3.17 11.28 -8.84
C LEU A 53 -4.67 11.08 -8.63
N ARG A 54 -4.99 10.07 -7.83
CA ARG A 54 -6.34 9.83 -7.35
C ARG A 54 -6.55 10.56 -6.03
N PRO A 55 -7.72 11.17 -5.78
CA PRO A 55 -8.02 11.78 -4.48
C PRO A 55 -8.26 10.74 -3.37
N ALA A 56 -8.48 9.47 -3.76
CA ALA A 56 -8.84 8.35 -2.92
C ALA A 56 -7.87 7.18 -3.13
N LEU A 57 -7.67 6.38 -2.09
CA LEU A 57 -6.86 5.16 -2.11
C LEU A 57 -7.67 4.02 -2.74
N SER A 58 -7.84 4.08 -4.06
CA SER A 58 -8.66 3.12 -4.80
C SER A 58 -8.21 2.97 -6.25
N PRO A 59 -7.98 1.74 -6.77
CA PRO A 59 -7.61 1.53 -8.18
C PRO A 59 -8.61 2.13 -9.16
N THR A 60 -9.91 2.07 -8.80
CA THR A 60 -11.03 2.52 -9.63
C THR A 60 -11.36 4.01 -9.50
N ALA A 61 -10.78 4.72 -8.53
CA ALA A 61 -10.99 6.16 -8.42
C ALA A 61 -10.39 6.90 -9.63
N ALA A 62 -11.10 7.92 -10.11
CA ALA A 62 -10.62 8.73 -11.22
C ALA A 62 -9.35 9.49 -10.83
N LYS A 63 -8.42 9.61 -11.79
CA LYS A 63 -7.22 10.44 -11.63
C LYS A 63 -7.59 11.90 -11.94
N THR A 64 -7.69 12.74 -10.92
CA THR A 64 -8.22 14.12 -11.04
C THR A 64 -7.34 15.18 -10.40
N VAL A 65 -6.20 14.79 -9.82
CA VAL A 65 -5.27 15.71 -9.15
C VAL A 65 -3.98 15.76 -9.96
N ASP A 66 -3.71 16.88 -10.61
CA ASP A 66 -2.46 17.08 -11.34
C ASP A 66 -1.32 17.38 -10.35
N CYS A 67 -0.28 16.57 -10.40
CA CYS A 67 0.86 16.64 -9.49
C CYS A 67 2.16 16.85 -10.26
N PRO A 68 2.72 18.06 -10.25
CA PRO A 68 4.04 18.29 -10.80
C PRO A 68 5.09 17.54 -9.97
N LEU A 69 5.93 16.73 -10.64
CA LEU A 69 7.07 16.07 -10.04
C LEU A 69 8.35 16.66 -10.65
N PRO A 70 9.29 17.17 -9.83
CA PRO A 70 10.52 17.75 -10.34
C PRO A 70 11.49 16.67 -10.84
N ALA A 71 12.29 17.00 -11.85
CA ALA A 71 13.41 16.20 -12.30
C ALA A 71 14.34 15.89 -11.11
N LYS A 72 14.99 14.72 -11.18
CA LYS A 72 15.91 14.16 -10.19
C LYS A 72 15.27 13.68 -8.88
N ALA A 73 13.98 13.93 -8.64
CA ALA A 73 13.31 13.44 -7.44
C ALA A 73 13.19 11.91 -7.45
N THR A 74 13.58 11.29 -6.34
CA THR A 74 13.48 9.84 -6.10
C THR A 74 12.37 9.56 -5.09
N TYR A 75 11.30 8.91 -5.54
CA TYR A 75 10.17 8.50 -4.71
C TYR A 75 10.36 7.04 -4.29
N GLN A 76 10.97 6.85 -3.12
CA GLN A 76 11.27 5.55 -2.55
C GLN A 76 11.34 5.68 -1.02
N GLN A 77 10.91 4.65 -0.28
CA GLN A 77 10.69 4.76 1.17
C GLN A 77 11.96 4.97 2.01
N TRP A 78 13.13 4.63 1.47
CA TRP A 78 14.44 4.90 2.06
C TRP A 78 14.99 6.30 1.75
N ASN A 79 14.30 7.12 0.94
CA ASN A 79 14.71 8.50 0.68
C ASN A 79 14.19 9.40 1.80
N GLY A 80 14.75 9.24 3.01
CA GLY A 80 14.26 9.91 4.22
C GLY A 80 14.11 11.42 4.05
N ALA A 81 15.04 12.08 3.35
CA ALA A 81 14.98 13.51 3.08
C ALA A 81 13.72 13.91 2.27
N ARG A 82 13.39 13.14 1.23
CA ARG A 82 12.19 13.36 0.41
C ARG A 82 10.92 13.03 1.18
N VAL A 83 10.92 11.92 1.90
CA VAL A 83 9.79 11.47 2.71
C VAL A 83 9.41 12.53 3.74
N GLU A 84 10.40 13.10 4.44
CA GLU A 84 10.18 14.16 5.40
C GLU A 84 9.75 15.47 4.73
N ALA A 85 10.46 15.90 3.67
CA ALA A 85 10.20 17.18 3.01
C ALA A 85 8.80 17.28 2.38
N GLU A 86 8.26 16.16 1.88
CA GLU A 86 6.94 16.12 1.23
C GLU A 86 5.86 15.38 2.01
N GLY A 87 6.17 14.84 3.19
CA GLY A 87 5.22 14.03 3.95
C GLY A 87 4.70 12.84 3.13
N LEU A 88 5.63 12.13 2.47
CA LEU A 88 5.27 10.97 1.65
C LEU A 88 4.77 9.83 2.53
N HIS A 89 3.73 9.12 2.07
CA HIS A 89 3.26 7.91 2.75
C HIS A 89 3.19 6.73 1.78
N PHE A 90 3.87 5.66 2.14
CA PHE A 90 3.89 4.41 1.39
C PHE A 90 2.88 3.45 2.01
N VAL A 91 2.03 2.87 1.18
CA VAL A 91 1.06 1.86 1.59
C VAL A 91 1.08 0.76 0.57
N SER A 92 1.00 -0.49 1.02
CA SER A 92 0.72 -1.61 0.13
C SER A 92 -0.52 -2.37 0.58
N PHE A 93 -1.15 -3.02 -0.39
CA PHE A 93 -2.23 -3.97 -0.19
C PHE A 93 -1.74 -5.33 -0.68
N THR A 94 -1.91 -6.34 0.14
CA THR A 94 -1.54 -7.72 -0.15
C THR A 94 -2.77 -8.60 0.00
N GLU A 95 -3.09 -9.43 -0.99
CA GLU A 95 -4.14 -10.43 -0.83
C GLU A 95 -3.76 -11.40 0.31
N ILE A 96 -4.66 -11.57 1.26
CA ILE A 96 -4.46 -12.44 2.40
C ILE A 96 -4.51 -13.88 1.91
N ASP A 97 -3.39 -14.59 2.08
CA ASP A 97 -3.31 -16.01 1.75
C ASP A 97 -3.43 -16.84 3.02
N GLU A 98 -4.33 -17.80 2.98
CA GLU A 98 -4.50 -18.76 4.07
C GLU A 98 -3.54 -19.93 3.85
N MET A 99 -2.66 -20.14 4.82
CA MET A 99 -1.62 -21.15 4.79
C MET A 99 -2.00 -22.27 5.74
N GLU A 100 -1.73 -23.51 5.34
CA GLU A 100 -1.91 -24.71 6.16
C GLU A 100 -0.55 -25.37 6.42
N VAL A 101 -0.27 -25.64 7.70
CA VAL A 101 0.92 -26.36 8.13
C VAL A 101 0.82 -27.83 7.71
N THR A 102 1.87 -28.36 7.08
CA THR A 102 1.94 -29.73 6.56
C THR A 102 2.87 -30.64 7.37
N ALA A 103 3.80 -30.06 8.14
CA ALA A 103 4.70 -30.76 9.05
C ALA A 103 4.81 -30.01 10.39
N ALA A 104 4.99 -30.73 11.49
CA ALA A 104 5.14 -30.11 12.81
C ALA A 104 6.40 -29.23 12.87
N LEU A 105 6.31 -28.09 13.55
CA LEU A 105 7.40 -27.14 13.72
C LEU A 105 7.29 -26.46 15.09
N ASP A 106 8.33 -26.59 15.91
CA ASP A 106 8.51 -25.77 17.10
C ASP A 106 9.42 -24.58 16.72
N THR A 107 8.92 -23.36 16.86
CA THR A 107 9.67 -22.13 16.52
C THR A 107 9.32 -20.99 17.49
N SER A 108 10.12 -19.94 17.49
CA SER A 108 9.83 -18.70 18.22
C SER A 108 9.38 -17.63 17.23
N LEU A 109 8.19 -17.07 17.45
CA LEU A 109 7.67 -15.94 16.69
C LEU A 109 7.88 -14.63 17.48
N PHE A 110 8.02 -13.50 16.79
CA PHE A 110 8.04 -12.20 17.43
C PHE A 110 6.70 -11.51 17.23
N ARG A 111 6.06 -11.05 18.31
CA ARG A 111 4.82 -10.28 18.16
C ARG A 111 5.11 -8.96 17.46
N ASN A 112 4.29 -8.62 16.47
CA ASN A 112 4.51 -7.42 15.68
C ASN A 112 4.19 -6.11 16.44
N ASP A 113 3.44 -6.17 17.54
CA ASP A 113 3.05 -5.00 18.33
C ASP A 113 4.13 -4.53 19.32
N ASP A 114 4.79 -5.47 20.00
CA ASP A 114 5.74 -5.19 21.08
C ASP A 114 7.11 -5.87 20.93
N GLY A 115 7.29 -6.70 19.89
CA GLY A 115 8.54 -7.43 19.63
C GLY A 115 8.79 -8.60 20.60
N THR A 116 7.83 -8.96 21.45
CA THR A 116 7.99 -10.07 22.39
C THR A 116 8.11 -11.39 21.64
N SER A 117 9.13 -12.17 21.98
CA SER A 117 9.30 -13.53 21.48
C SER A 117 8.34 -14.50 22.18
N VAL A 118 7.68 -15.36 21.41
CA VAL A 118 6.73 -16.37 21.87
C VAL A 118 7.04 -17.69 21.18
N ASP A 119 7.22 -18.75 21.97
CA ASP A 119 7.38 -20.10 21.44
C ASP A 119 6.03 -20.67 20.99
N VAL A 120 5.99 -21.16 19.76
CA VAL A 120 4.80 -21.74 19.12
C VAL A 120 5.15 -23.12 18.57
N GLY A 121 4.36 -24.11 18.97
CA GLY A 121 4.45 -25.48 18.43
C GLY A 121 3.34 -25.73 17.42
N PHE A 122 3.65 -25.51 16.15
CA PHE A 122 2.75 -25.79 15.02
C PHE A 122 2.60 -27.28 14.78
N LYS A 123 1.38 -27.70 14.43
CA LYS A 123 1.02 -29.08 14.09
C LYS A 123 0.46 -29.14 12.66
N PRO A 124 0.59 -30.30 11.98
CA PRO A 124 -0.07 -30.50 10.70
C PRO A 124 -1.57 -30.21 10.80
N GLY A 125 -2.07 -29.38 9.89
CA GLY A 125 -3.45 -28.91 9.85
C GLY A 125 -3.70 -27.57 10.54
N ASP A 126 -2.74 -27.04 11.30
CA ASP A 126 -2.84 -25.67 11.82
C ASP A 126 -2.85 -24.68 10.66
N LYS A 127 -3.56 -23.57 10.84
CA LYS A 127 -3.73 -22.54 9.81
C LYS A 127 -3.23 -21.19 10.28
N TRP A 128 -2.62 -20.45 9.38
CA TRP A 128 -2.18 -19.08 9.63
C TRP A 128 -2.38 -18.23 8.37
N ARG A 129 -2.38 -16.91 8.52
CA ARG A 129 -2.62 -15.96 7.42
C ARG A 129 -1.35 -15.21 7.08
N TYR A 130 -0.97 -15.20 5.82
CA TYR A 130 0.12 -14.37 5.34
C TYR A 130 -0.39 -12.95 5.05
N LEU A 131 0.32 -11.93 5.52
CA LEU A 131 -0.13 -10.53 5.45
C LEU A 131 0.79 -9.62 4.62
N ALA A 132 2.11 -9.69 4.81
CA ALA A 132 3.06 -8.84 4.07
C ALA A 132 4.46 -9.42 4.09
N TYR A 133 5.26 -9.16 3.06
CA TYR A 133 6.69 -9.50 3.05
C TYR A 133 7.51 -8.37 3.68
N PHE A 134 8.53 -8.72 4.47
CA PHE A 134 9.50 -7.73 4.93
C PHE A 134 10.76 -7.79 4.05
N GLY A 135 11.51 -8.89 4.12
CA GLY A 135 12.83 -9.06 3.50
C GLY A 135 13.51 -10.30 4.05
N GLU A 136 14.48 -10.87 3.34
CA GLU A 136 15.29 -12.02 3.80
C GLU A 136 14.47 -13.23 4.33
N GLY A 137 13.29 -13.47 3.75
CA GLY A 137 12.40 -14.54 4.21
C GLY A 137 11.58 -14.23 5.46
N ALA A 138 11.74 -13.05 6.07
CA ALA A 138 10.86 -12.55 7.12
C ALA A 138 9.56 -11.97 6.53
N PHE A 139 8.46 -12.20 7.23
CA PHE A 139 7.14 -11.74 6.82
C PHE A 139 6.22 -11.47 8.00
N LEU A 140 5.22 -10.62 7.77
CA LEU A 140 4.11 -10.45 8.67
C LEU A 140 3.08 -11.56 8.44
N MET A 141 2.68 -12.19 9.52
CA MET A 141 1.64 -13.21 9.56
C MET A 141 0.63 -12.95 10.67
N GLU A 142 -0.48 -13.68 10.62
CA GLU A 142 -1.42 -13.78 11.72
C GLU A 142 -1.73 -15.24 12.07
N TYR A 143 -1.72 -15.53 13.37
CA TYR A 143 -2.07 -16.83 13.93
C TYR A 143 -2.88 -16.62 15.21
N ASP A 144 -4.02 -17.30 15.32
CA ASP A 144 -4.99 -17.13 16.42
C ASP A 144 -5.36 -15.66 16.71
N GLY A 145 -5.50 -14.85 15.65
CA GLY A 145 -5.87 -13.43 15.75
C GLY A 145 -4.75 -12.51 16.26
N VAL A 146 -3.54 -13.02 16.44
CA VAL A 146 -2.37 -12.23 16.84
C VAL A 146 -1.39 -12.14 15.66
N ARG A 147 -0.81 -10.96 15.47
CA ARG A 147 0.16 -10.71 14.39
C ARG A 147 1.58 -10.94 14.85
N TYR A 148 2.33 -11.65 14.03
CA TYR A 148 3.71 -12.02 14.29
C TYR A 148 4.59 -11.73 13.09
N GLU A 149 5.87 -11.51 13.34
CA GLU A 149 6.92 -11.74 12.37
C GLU A 149 7.23 -13.24 12.36
N GLY A 150 7.03 -13.85 11.19
CA GLY A 150 7.40 -15.22 10.87
C GLY A 150 8.62 -15.27 9.96
N ASP A 151 9.21 -16.45 9.86
CA ASP A 151 10.42 -16.71 9.07
C ASP A 151 10.20 -17.79 8.01
N GLN A 152 11.22 -17.95 7.16
CA GLN A 152 11.23 -18.92 6.07
C GLN A 152 10.94 -20.37 6.52
N GLY A 153 11.32 -20.76 7.74
CA GLY A 153 11.08 -22.12 8.24
C GLY A 153 9.59 -22.46 8.31
N LEU A 154 8.75 -21.51 8.72
CA LEU A 154 7.29 -21.71 8.73
C LEU A 154 6.71 -21.83 7.31
N MET A 155 7.27 -21.09 6.34
CA MET A 155 6.88 -21.21 4.92
C MET A 155 7.20 -22.59 4.37
N GLU A 156 8.38 -23.13 4.66
CA GLU A 156 8.84 -24.42 4.14
C GLU A 156 8.00 -25.60 4.62
N VAL A 157 7.39 -25.50 5.80
CA VAL A 157 6.48 -26.52 6.34
C VAL A 157 5.01 -26.24 6.03
N SER A 158 4.68 -25.18 5.30
CA SER A 158 3.30 -24.78 5.01
C SER A 158 2.99 -24.84 3.51
N LYS A 159 1.71 -24.90 3.17
CA LYS A 159 1.21 -24.73 1.80
C LYS A 159 0.13 -23.67 1.76
N SER A 160 0.05 -22.93 0.66
CA SER A 160 -1.10 -22.06 0.40
C SER A 160 -2.35 -22.89 0.13
N LEU A 161 -3.49 -22.43 0.67
CA LEU A 161 -4.82 -22.94 0.34
C LEU A 161 -5.46 -22.21 -0.83
N GLN A 162 -4.83 -21.15 -1.33
CA GLN A 162 -5.26 -20.34 -2.47
C GLN A 162 -4.23 -20.46 -3.61
N PRO A 163 -4.42 -21.41 -4.55
CA PRO A 163 -3.44 -21.60 -5.61
C PRO A 163 -3.42 -20.40 -6.57
N GLY A 164 -2.25 -19.79 -6.75
CA GLY A 164 -2.06 -18.68 -7.68
C GLY A 164 -0.95 -17.73 -7.24
N GLU A 165 -0.73 -16.68 -8.04
CA GLU A 165 0.03 -15.52 -7.60
C GLU A 165 -0.85 -14.67 -6.68
N ARG A 166 -0.27 -14.25 -5.56
CA ARG A 166 -0.91 -13.36 -4.61
C ARG A 166 -0.91 -11.93 -5.15
N GLY A 167 -2.07 -11.27 -5.13
CA GLY A 167 -2.17 -9.85 -5.45
C GLY A 167 -1.30 -9.00 -4.52
N TYR A 168 -0.54 -8.08 -5.10
CA TYR A 168 0.28 -7.11 -4.38
C TYR A 168 0.23 -5.76 -5.08
N GLU A 169 -0.27 -4.75 -4.37
CA GLU A 169 -0.56 -3.44 -4.91
C GLU A 169 0.09 -2.34 -4.08
N GLN A 170 0.77 -1.42 -4.75
CA GLN A 170 1.60 -0.40 -4.09
C GLN A 170 1.07 1.01 -4.37
N TRP A 171 0.99 1.80 -3.31
CA TRP A 171 0.47 3.16 -3.34
C TRP A 171 1.39 4.14 -2.63
N LEU A 172 1.49 5.32 -3.20
CA LEU A 172 2.24 6.43 -2.64
C LEU A 172 1.31 7.65 -2.51
N ARG A 173 1.17 8.17 -1.30
CA ARG A 173 0.59 9.49 -1.08
C ARG A 173 1.67 10.53 -1.31
N ILE A 174 1.42 11.44 -2.25
CA ILE A 174 2.31 12.55 -2.58
C ILE A 174 1.63 13.86 -2.16
N ASN A 175 2.39 14.75 -1.54
CA ASN A 175 2.00 16.15 -1.39
C ASN A 175 2.70 16.94 -2.50
N CYS A 176 1.92 17.34 -3.49
CA CYS A 176 2.40 18.03 -4.69
C CYS A 176 2.87 19.45 -4.34
N ALA A 177 3.79 19.99 -5.13
CA ALA A 177 4.32 21.34 -4.93
C ALA A 177 3.24 22.46 -4.92
N ASN A 178 2.04 22.18 -5.44
CA ASN A 178 0.88 23.08 -5.43
C ASN A 178 0.00 22.95 -4.15
N ASN A 179 0.47 22.26 -3.11
CA ASN A 179 -0.27 21.92 -1.87
C ASN A 179 -1.51 21.03 -2.08
N GLN A 180 -1.66 20.40 -3.25
CA GLN A 180 -2.62 19.31 -3.42
C GLN A 180 -1.98 18.00 -2.98
N TRP A 181 -2.79 17.05 -2.54
CA TRP A 181 -2.32 15.70 -2.26
C TRP A 181 -3.17 14.69 -3.01
N GLY A 182 -2.57 13.54 -3.30
CA GLY A 182 -3.26 12.43 -3.91
C GLY A 182 -2.48 11.14 -3.78
N TRP A 183 -3.10 10.08 -4.26
CA TRP A 183 -2.57 8.73 -4.28
C TRP A 183 -2.13 8.37 -5.69
N LEU A 184 -0.84 8.10 -5.81
CA LEU A 184 -0.23 7.47 -6.96
C LEU A 184 -0.33 5.96 -6.79
N PHE A 185 -0.92 5.27 -7.76
CA PHE A 185 -0.79 3.81 -7.85
C PHE A 185 0.53 3.50 -8.55
N PHE A 186 1.41 2.73 -7.91
CA PHE A 186 2.74 2.46 -8.47
C PHE A 186 2.66 1.70 -9.80
N GLY A 187 1.65 0.83 -9.97
CA GLY A 187 1.40 0.14 -11.24
C GLY A 187 1.05 1.08 -12.43
N ASP A 188 0.73 2.35 -12.17
CA ASP A 188 0.56 3.36 -13.23
C ASP A 188 1.90 3.96 -13.70
N ILE A 189 2.99 3.77 -12.96
CA ILE A 189 4.31 4.24 -13.35
C ILE A 189 4.90 3.26 -14.35
N VAL A 190 4.84 3.64 -15.62
CA VAL A 190 5.58 2.98 -16.68
C VAL A 190 7.05 3.40 -16.54
N GLN A 191 7.89 2.48 -16.08
CA GLN A 191 9.32 2.71 -16.09
C GLN A 191 9.80 2.75 -17.55
N ASP A 192 10.21 3.93 -17.97
CA ASP A 192 10.80 4.19 -19.27
C ASP A 192 12.02 5.10 -19.10
N ASP A 193 13.04 4.86 -19.92
CA ASP A 193 14.31 5.59 -19.84
C ASP A 193 14.19 7.09 -20.18
N ILE A 194 13.01 7.55 -20.58
CA ILE A 194 12.76 8.94 -20.96
C ILE A 194 12.08 9.77 -19.87
N THR A 195 11.39 9.16 -18.90
CA THR A 195 10.62 9.90 -17.87
C THR A 195 10.87 9.34 -16.48
N PHE A 196 10.83 8.01 -16.31
CA PHE A 196 10.97 7.36 -15.01
C PHE A 196 11.91 6.17 -15.07
N THR A 197 12.95 6.20 -14.25
CA THR A 197 13.80 5.01 -14.04
C THR A 197 13.56 4.40 -12.66
N GLY A 198 14.23 3.29 -12.37
CA GLY A 198 14.27 2.72 -11.02
C GLY A 198 14.75 3.73 -9.97
N PRO A 199 14.56 3.45 -8.69
CA PRO A 199 14.96 4.36 -7.63
C PRO A 199 16.49 4.48 -7.57
N ASN A 200 16.99 5.68 -7.28
CA ASN A 200 18.40 5.89 -6.96
C ASN A 200 18.72 5.41 -5.54
N ILE A 201 18.96 4.10 -5.41
CA ILE A 201 19.40 3.45 -4.17
C ILE A 201 20.91 3.61 -4.07
N VAL A 202 21.36 4.28 -3.01
CA VAL A 202 22.79 4.57 -2.79
C VAL A 202 23.48 3.49 -1.96
N GLU A 203 22.75 2.86 -1.04
CA GLU A 203 23.17 1.72 -0.24
C GLU A 203 21.93 1.03 0.37
N TYR A 204 22.12 -0.13 1.02
CA TYR A 204 21.04 -0.82 1.71
C TYR A 204 20.38 0.08 2.76
N GLY A 205 19.05 0.20 2.74
CA GLY A 205 18.32 1.07 3.66
C GLY A 205 18.40 2.56 3.32
N ARG A 206 18.97 2.95 2.17
CA ARG A 206 19.12 4.36 1.81
C ARG A 206 18.96 4.63 0.31
N SER A 207 18.16 5.64 -0.01
CA SER A 207 18.06 6.21 -1.35
C SER A 207 18.13 7.74 -1.29
N ALA A 208 18.34 8.37 -2.44
CA ALA A 208 18.47 9.82 -2.53
C ALA A 208 17.97 10.33 -3.89
N ASP A 209 17.62 11.62 -3.96
CA ASP A 209 17.44 12.30 -5.24
C ASP A 209 18.74 12.27 -6.06
N LEU A 210 18.65 12.37 -7.38
CA LEU A 210 19.84 12.49 -8.24
C LEU A 210 20.47 13.89 -8.06
N GLU A 211 21.79 13.95 -8.19
CA GLU A 211 22.57 15.20 -8.16
C GLU A 211 22.47 16.00 -9.47
#